data_AF-A0A258ZJC3-F1
#
_entry.id   AF-A0A258ZJC3-F1
#
_cell.length_a   1.000
_cell.length_b   1.000
_cell.length_c   1.000
_cell.angle_alpha   90.00
_cell.angle_beta   90.00
_cell.angle_gamma   90.00
#
_symmetry.space_group_name_H-M   'P 1'
#
loop_
_entity.id
_entity.type
_entity.pdbx_description
1 polymer ?
#
loop_
_entity_poly.entity_id
_entity_poly.type
_entity_poly.pdbx_seq_one_letter_code
_entity_poly.pdbx_strand_id
1 'polypeptide(L)'
;MANRAYLINHSQIAAIAAENSEESCLLGANYQVPILWIALFEPSDLTFVSVSCMNDNGDELIEKIPTLFAPTTKAKSTYAARSVALARSLGTENAHHISEWETFLSSNLPASMLQIDLAELWMMYENQTDLELDIREWLLGVKNPSGHEWENLCSQANLNDPEVRRYGLRGFPWQSKVQWT
;
A
#
# COMPACT_ATOMS: atom_id res chain seq x y z
N MET A 1 -7.70 -13.31 12.79
CA MET A 1 -6.91 -12.83 11.63
C MET A 1 -6.56 -11.38 11.91
N ALA A 2 -5.33 -10.96 11.60
CA ALA A 2 -4.98 -9.53 11.68
C ALA A 2 -5.58 -8.84 10.45
N ASN A 3 -6.12 -7.64 10.61
CA ASN A 3 -6.64 -6.86 9.48
C ASN A 3 -5.48 -6.42 8.59
N ARG A 4 -5.53 -6.76 7.30
CA ARG A 4 -4.38 -6.66 6.40
C ARG A 4 -4.57 -5.72 5.22
N ALA A 5 -3.45 -5.15 4.79
CA ALA A 5 -3.28 -4.61 3.45
C ALA A 5 -2.31 -5.49 2.66
N TYR A 6 -2.51 -5.59 1.34
CA TYR A 6 -1.64 -6.37 0.46
C TYR A 6 -1.11 -5.53 -0.69
N LEU A 7 0.17 -5.72 -1.00
CA LEU A 7 0.76 -5.27 -2.26
C LEU A 7 0.68 -6.43 -3.27
N ILE A 8 -0.05 -6.20 -4.35
CA ILE A 8 -0.39 -7.20 -5.35
C ILE A 8 0.24 -6.81 -6.68
N ASN A 9 0.82 -7.79 -7.39
CA ASN A 9 1.33 -7.61 -8.74
C ASN A 9 0.70 -8.63 -9.69
N HIS A 10 -0.07 -8.14 -10.66
CA HIS A 10 -0.89 -8.98 -11.54
C HIS A 10 -0.93 -8.46 -12.98
N SER A 11 -1.44 -9.27 -13.91
CA SER A 11 -1.48 -8.94 -15.34
C SER A 11 -2.83 -8.37 -15.81
N GLN A 12 -3.85 -8.37 -14.95
CA GLN A 12 -5.17 -7.82 -15.28
C GLN A 12 -5.12 -6.30 -15.48
N ILE A 13 -5.74 -5.80 -16.56
CA ILE A 13 -5.73 -4.39 -16.94
C ILE A 13 -6.62 -3.49 -16.04
N ALA A 14 -7.39 -4.10 -15.14
CA ALA A 14 -8.21 -3.43 -14.14
C ALA A 14 -7.84 -3.94 -12.75
N ALA A 15 -8.13 -3.14 -11.73
CA ALA A 15 -7.97 -3.52 -10.35
C ALA A 15 -8.88 -4.72 -10.01
N ILE A 16 -8.39 -5.62 -9.17
CA ILE A 16 -9.05 -6.88 -8.80
C ILE A 16 -9.43 -6.88 -7.33
N ALA A 17 -10.52 -7.54 -6.98
CA ALA A 17 -10.92 -7.73 -5.58
C ALA A 17 -9.97 -8.70 -4.85
N ALA A 18 -9.85 -8.53 -3.54
CA ALA A 18 -8.96 -9.30 -2.66
C ALA A 18 -9.11 -10.82 -2.84
N GLU A 19 -10.35 -11.31 -2.89
CA GLU A 19 -10.70 -12.73 -3.07
C GLU A 19 -10.15 -13.35 -4.37
N ASN A 20 -9.85 -12.52 -5.38
CA ASN A 20 -9.32 -12.95 -6.67
C ASN A 20 -7.80 -12.76 -6.78
N SER A 21 -7.13 -12.38 -5.69
CA SER A 21 -5.77 -11.85 -5.73
C SER A 21 -4.75 -12.63 -4.90
N GLU A 22 -5.17 -13.66 -4.16
CA GLU A 22 -4.34 -14.32 -3.15
C GLU A 22 -3.00 -14.83 -3.71
N GLU A 23 -2.99 -15.42 -4.90
CA GLU A 23 -1.77 -15.92 -5.57
C GLU A 23 -0.85 -14.82 -6.13
N SER A 24 -1.40 -13.61 -6.26
CA SER A 24 -0.75 -12.41 -6.80
C SER A 24 -0.23 -11.47 -5.69
N CYS A 25 -0.57 -11.74 -4.42
CA CYS A 25 -0.08 -11.01 -3.26
C CYS A 25 1.43 -11.25 -3.07
N LEU A 26 2.22 -10.18 -3.14
CA LEU A 26 3.66 -10.24 -2.91
C LEU A 26 4.00 -9.99 -1.45
N LEU A 27 3.43 -8.93 -0.89
CA LEU A 27 3.70 -8.46 0.46
C LEU A 27 2.39 -8.21 1.21
N GLY A 28 2.44 -8.38 2.52
CA GLY A 28 1.37 -8.04 3.46
C GLY A 28 1.82 -7.00 4.49
N ALA A 29 0.87 -6.32 5.09
CA ALA A 29 1.04 -5.45 6.25
C ALA A 29 -0.17 -5.61 7.17
N ASN A 30 0.05 -5.68 8.49
CA ASN A 30 -1.03 -5.82 9.47
C ASN A 30 -1.34 -4.44 10.06
N TYR A 31 -2.60 -4.02 10.00
CA TYR A 31 -3.10 -2.75 10.57
C TYR A 31 -2.39 -1.48 10.06
N GLN A 32 -1.62 -1.59 8.98
CA GLN A 32 -0.71 -0.57 8.47
C GLN A 32 -0.78 -0.54 6.95
N VAL A 33 -0.44 0.61 6.36
CA VAL A 33 -0.17 0.75 4.92
C VAL A 33 1.26 1.26 4.78
N PRO A 34 2.18 0.43 4.27
CA PRO A 34 3.59 0.80 4.27
C PRO A 34 3.91 2.04 3.44
N ILE A 35 4.77 2.92 3.97
CA ILE A 35 5.13 4.20 3.31
C ILE A 35 5.68 3.97 1.91
N LEU A 36 6.56 2.97 1.75
CA LEU A 36 7.19 2.70 0.47
C LEU A 36 6.19 2.13 -0.56
N TRP A 37 5.06 1.58 -0.10
CA TRP A 37 3.96 1.18 -0.99
C TRP A 37 3.21 2.42 -1.49
N ILE A 38 2.83 3.34 -0.61
CA ILE A 38 2.17 4.62 -1.01
C ILE A 38 3.07 5.41 -1.97
N ALA A 39 4.39 5.37 -1.76
CA ALA A 39 5.40 5.97 -2.62
C ALA A 39 5.50 5.37 -4.05
N LEU A 40 4.64 4.43 -4.44
CA LEU A 40 4.51 3.96 -5.82
C LEU A 40 3.40 4.67 -6.61
N PHE A 41 2.46 5.34 -5.93
CA PHE A 41 1.24 5.87 -6.54
C PHE A 41 1.14 7.40 -6.47
N GLU A 42 0.34 7.97 -7.36
CA GLU A 42 -0.07 9.38 -7.37
C GLU A 42 -1.56 9.51 -7.00
N PRO A 43 -2.07 10.71 -6.65
CA PRO A 43 -3.49 10.93 -6.41
C PRO A 43 -4.43 10.48 -7.55
N SER A 44 -3.92 10.47 -8.79
CA SER A 44 -4.65 9.99 -9.98
C SER A 44 -4.74 8.47 -10.11
N ASP A 45 -3.97 7.72 -9.32
CA ASP A 45 -3.98 6.25 -9.30
C ASP A 45 -5.00 5.67 -8.30
N LEU A 46 -5.71 6.54 -7.56
CA LEU A 46 -6.80 6.14 -6.69
C LEU A 46 -8.04 5.83 -7.54
N THR A 47 -8.45 4.57 -7.49
CA THR A 47 -9.66 4.04 -8.12
C THR A 47 -10.52 3.31 -7.08
N PHE A 48 -11.61 2.70 -7.52
CA PHE A 48 -12.49 1.91 -6.68
C PHE A 48 -12.70 0.52 -7.28
N VAL A 49 -12.58 -0.50 -6.44
CA VAL A 49 -12.96 -1.87 -6.77
C VAL A 49 -14.33 -2.15 -6.19
N SER A 50 -15.22 -2.70 -7.01
CA SER A 50 -16.52 -3.20 -6.54
C SER A 50 -16.35 -4.53 -5.84
N VAL A 51 -16.86 -4.65 -4.62
CA VAL A 51 -16.85 -5.89 -3.83
C VAL A 51 -18.27 -6.24 -3.42
N SER A 52 -18.71 -7.45 -3.78
CA SER A 52 -19.98 -8.00 -3.30
C SER A 52 -19.86 -8.32 -1.82
N CYS A 53 -20.81 -7.83 -1.04
CA CYS A 53 -20.91 -8.09 0.39
C CYS A 53 -22.37 -8.30 0.77
N MET A 54 -22.59 -8.75 2.01
CA MET A 54 -23.91 -9.06 2.53
C MET A 54 -24.17 -8.17 3.75
N ASN A 55 -25.31 -7.48 3.79
CA ASN A 55 -25.68 -6.68 4.94
C ASN A 55 -26.19 -7.56 6.09
N ASP A 56 -26.46 -6.93 7.24
CA ASP A 56 -27.03 -7.60 8.42
C ASP A 56 -28.41 -8.24 8.17
N ASN A 57 -29.10 -7.85 7.10
CA ASN A 57 -30.38 -8.43 6.69
C ASN A 57 -30.24 -9.63 5.74
N GLY A 58 -29.03 -9.95 5.29
CA GLY A 58 -28.76 -11.02 4.33
C GLY A 58 -28.91 -10.61 2.86
N ASP A 59 -29.12 -9.32 2.57
CA ASP A 59 -29.19 -8.83 1.19
C ASP A 59 -27.79 -8.63 0.62
N GLU A 60 -27.62 -9.00 -0.66
CA GLU A 60 -26.40 -8.69 -1.41
C GLU A 60 -26.34 -7.20 -1.72
N LEU A 61 -25.20 -6.59 -1.43
CA LEU A 61 -24.87 -5.21 -1.79
C LEU A 61 -23.48 -5.16 -2.44
N ILE A 62 -23.24 -4.09 -3.19
CA ILE A 62 -21.95 -3.84 -3.83
C ILE A 62 -21.34 -2.61 -3.20
N GLU A 63 -20.21 -2.80 -2.54
CA GLU A 63 -19.42 -1.72 -1.96
C GLU A 63 -18.27 -1.31 -2.87
N LYS A 64 -17.86 -0.06 -2.77
CA LYS A 64 -16.75 0.50 -3.54
C LYS A 64 -15.56 0.75 -2.62
N ILE A 65 -14.57 -0.12 -2.71
CA ILE A 65 -13.39 -0.05 -1.87
C ILE A 65 -12.33 0.81 -2.56
N PRO A 66 -11.82 1.88 -1.91
CA PRO A 66 -10.74 2.68 -2.45
C PRO A 66 -9.48 1.83 -2.63
N THR A 67 -8.86 1.92 -3.79
CA THR A 67 -7.76 1.05 -4.22
C THR A 67 -6.73 1.88 -4.98
N LEU A 68 -5.44 1.70 -4.68
CA LEU A 68 -4.37 2.29 -5.47
C LEU A 68 -3.96 1.31 -6.57
N PHE A 69 -4.02 1.75 -7.82
CA PHE A 69 -3.81 0.89 -8.99
C PHE A 69 -3.08 1.62 -10.11
N ALA A 70 -1.96 1.05 -10.58
CA ALA A 70 -1.16 1.65 -11.64
C ALA A 70 -0.40 0.61 -12.46
N PRO A 71 0.00 0.91 -13.71
CA PRO A 71 1.00 0.14 -14.42
C PRO A 71 2.32 0.07 -13.62
N THR A 72 2.92 -1.12 -13.53
CA THR A 72 4.19 -1.35 -12.81
C THR A 72 5.30 -0.41 -13.29
N THR A 73 5.36 -0.13 -14.59
CA THR A 73 6.34 0.80 -15.17
C THR A 73 6.14 2.23 -14.69
N LYS A 74 4.88 2.70 -14.63
CA LYS A 74 4.52 3.99 -14.04
C LYS A 74 4.91 4.01 -12.57
N ALA A 75 4.47 3.02 -11.79
CA ALA A 75 4.71 2.95 -10.35
C ALA A 75 6.21 3.05 -9.99
N LYS A 76 7.06 2.29 -10.69
CA LYS A 76 8.53 2.34 -10.54
C LYS A 76 9.08 3.73 -10.86
N SER A 77 8.64 4.34 -11.96
CA SER A 77 9.05 5.70 -12.35
C SER A 77 8.62 6.73 -11.31
N THR A 78 7.39 6.63 -10.81
CA THR A 78 6.88 7.53 -9.77
C THR A 78 7.68 7.39 -8.49
N TYR A 79 7.99 6.18 -8.02
CA TYR A 79 8.87 5.97 -6.85
C TYR A 79 10.26 6.57 -7.08
N ALA A 80 10.89 6.30 -8.22
CA ALA A 80 12.23 6.79 -8.54
C ALA A 80 12.31 8.33 -8.52
N ALA A 81 11.26 9.03 -8.93
CA ALA A 81 11.21 10.49 -8.90
C ALA A 81 11.22 11.09 -7.48
N ARG A 82 10.84 10.33 -6.45
CA ARG A 82 10.74 10.77 -5.05
C ARG A 82 11.69 10.07 -4.08
N SER A 83 12.41 9.05 -4.53
CA SER A 83 13.27 8.20 -3.67
C SER A 83 14.28 9.02 -2.86
N VAL A 84 14.93 10.03 -3.45
CA VAL A 84 15.90 10.89 -2.77
C VAL A 84 15.26 11.71 -1.64
N ALA A 85 14.08 12.29 -1.90
CA ALA A 85 13.38 13.09 -0.89
C ALA A 85 12.83 12.21 0.24
N LEU A 86 12.31 11.03 -0.10
CA LEU A 86 11.84 10.04 0.86
C LEU A 86 12.98 9.53 1.75
N ALA A 87 14.10 9.13 1.15
CA ALA A 87 15.26 8.64 1.91
C ALA A 87 15.81 9.68 2.90
N ARG A 88 15.83 10.96 2.49
CA ARG A 88 16.21 12.06 3.39
C ARG A 88 15.24 12.19 4.56
N SER A 89 13.94 12.10 4.30
CA SER A 89 12.89 12.37 5.30
C SER A 89 12.66 11.20 6.24
N LEU A 90 12.90 9.98 5.77
CA LEU A 90 12.90 8.76 6.58
C LEU A 90 14.16 8.62 7.46
N GLY A 91 15.24 9.36 7.17
CA GLY A 91 16.46 9.29 7.95
C GLY A 91 17.38 8.10 7.60
N THR A 92 18.67 8.25 7.92
CA THR A 92 19.73 7.29 7.58
C THR A 92 19.59 5.94 8.30
N GLU A 93 18.92 5.92 9.44
CA GLU A 93 18.61 4.70 10.20
C GLU A 93 17.76 3.71 9.42
N ASN A 94 17.00 4.19 8.43
CA ASN A 94 16.13 3.37 7.59
C ASN A 94 16.77 2.99 6.24
N ALA A 95 18.04 3.36 6.00
CA ALA A 95 18.72 3.14 4.72
C ALA A 95 18.76 1.66 4.31
N HIS A 96 18.95 0.75 5.27
CA HIS A 96 18.88 -0.69 5.01
C HIS A 96 17.53 -1.11 4.44
N HIS A 97 16.43 -0.71 5.09
CA HIS A 97 15.07 -1.05 4.66
C HIS A 97 14.70 -0.46 3.31
N ILE A 98 15.18 0.74 3.01
CA ILE A 98 15.03 1.37 1.70
C ILE A 98 15.79 0.58 0.63
N SER A 99 17.04 0.17 0.92
CA SER A 99 17.84 -0.65 0.00
C SER A 99 17.21 -2.01 -0.27
N GLU A 100 16.65 -2.67 0.75
CA GLU A 100 15.92 -3.92 0.58
C GLU A 100 14.69 -3.72 -0.32
N TRP A 101 13.94 -2.63 -0.12
CA TRP A 101 12.79 -2.28 -0.94
C TRP A 101 13.15 -1.98 -2.40
N GLU A 102 14.24 -1.26 -2.65
CA GLU A 102 14.71 -0.98 -4.01
C GLU A 102 15.14 -2.26 -4.74
N THR A 103 15.78 -3.17 -4.00
CA THR A 103 16.08 -4.53 -4.49
C THR A 103 14.79 -5.27 -4.83
N PHE A 104 13.78 -5.21 -3.96
CA PHE A 104 12.46 -5.79 -4.22
C PHE A 104 11.84 -5.23 -5.51
N LEU A 105 11.77 -3.90 -5.67
CA LEU A 105 11.19 -3.26 -6.86
C LEU A 105 11.89 -3.68 -8.16
N SER A 106 13.21 -3.84 -8.13
CA SER A 106 13.98 -4.25 -9.31
C SER A 106 13.70 -5.69 -9.74
N SER A 107 13.49 -6.61 -8.79
CA SER A 107 13.59 -8.06 -9.04
C SER A 107 12.30 -8.85 -8.83
N ASN A 108 11.30 -8.28 -8.15
CA ASN A 108 10.13 -9.05 -7.65
C ASN A 108 8.78 -8.55 -8.16
N LEU A 109 8.76 -7.70 -9.20
CA LEU A 109 7.54 -7.23 -9.86
C LEU A 109 7.45 -7.76 -11.31
N PRO A 110 7.14 -9.05 -11.52
CA PRO A 110 7.12 -9.69 -12.85
C PRO A 110 5.93 -9.31 -13.73
N ALA A 111 4.81 -8.85 -13.15
CA ALA A 111 3.59 -8.55 -13.87
C ALA A 111 3.42 -7.05 -14.18
N SER A 112 2.52 -6.74 -15.12
CA SER A 112 2.38 -5.40 -15.72
C SER A 112 1.66 -4.38 -14.84
N MET A 113 0.87 -4.81 -13.84
CA MET A 113 0.08 -3.93 -12.99
C MET A 113 0.37 -4.15 -11.51
N LEU A 114 0.28 -3.07 -10.74
CA LEU A 114 0.51 -3.06 -9.31
C LEU A 114 -0.72 -2.48 -8.60
N GLN A 115 -1.09 -3.10 -7.49
CA GLN A 115 -2.26 -2.72 -6.70
C GLN A 115 -1.94 -2.76 -5.20
N ILE A 116 -2.53 -1.85 -4.43
CA ILE A 116 -2.68 -2.03 -2.98
C ILE A 116 -4.13 -2.38 -2.69
N ASP A 117 -4.35 -3.57 -2.16
CA ASP A 117 -5.63 -3.97 -1.59
C ASP A 117 -5.73 -3.50 -0.14
N LEU A 118 -6.84 -2.82 0.17
CA LEU A 118 -7.13 -2.16 1.43
C LEU A 118 -8.47 -2.61 2.01
N ALA A 119 -9.09 -3.68 1.49
CA ALA A 119 -10.44 -4.08 1.85
C ALA A 119 -10.61 -4.32 3.37
N GLU A 120 -9.72 -5.08 4.01
CA GLU A 120 -9.83 -5.34 5.44
C GLU A 120 -9.59 -4.08 6.29
N LEU A 121 -8.72 -3.16 5.84
CA LEU A 121 -8.52 -1.87 6.52
C LEU A 121 -9.75 -0.98 6.37
N TRP A 122 -10.34 -0.93 5.18
CA TRP A 122 -11.57 -0.19 4.90
C TRP A 122 -12.72 -0.61 5.82
N MET A 123 -12.87 -1.92 6.08
CA MET A 123 -13.87 -2.45 7.01
C MET A 123 -13.66 -1.99 8.46
N MET A 124 -12.49 -1.48 8.83
CA MET A 124 -12.22 -0.97 10.18
C MET A 124 -12.67 0.48 10.39
N TYR A 125 -12.89 1.24 9.32
CA TYR A 125 -13.28 2.63 9.44
C TYR A 125 -14.76 2.72 9.84
N GLU A 126 -15.06 3.57 10.82
CA GLU A 126 -16.45 3.85 11.21
C GLU A 126 -17.22 4.51 10.06
N ASN A 127 -16.55 5.38 9.31
CA ASN A 127 -17.08 5.99 8.09
C ASN A 127 -16.18 5.65 6.91
N GLN A 128 -16.74 4.93 5.94
CA GLN A 128 -16.02 4.40 4.78
C GLN A 128 -15.39 5.48 3.90
N THR A 129 -15.92 6.71 3.91
CA THR A 129 -15.34 7.82 3.14
C THR A 129 -14.02 8.33 3.71
N ASP A 130 -13.78 8.11 5.00
CA ASP A 130 -12.63 8.68 5.70
C ASP A 130 -11.33 8.02 5.23
N LEU A 131 -11.35 6.71 4.91
CA LEU A 131 -10.20 6.03 4.33
C LEU A 131 -9.80 6.64 2.97
N GLU A 132 -10.76 7.06 2.14
CA GLU A 132 -10.45 7.71 0.87
C GLU A 132 -9.70 9.03 1.09
N LEU A 133 -10.17 9.84 2.06
CA LEU A 133 -9.53 11.11 2.42
C LEU A 133 -8.12 10.86 2.96
N ASP A 134 -7.97 9.90 3.86
CA ASP A 134 -6.68 9.53 4.44
C ASP A 134 -5.69 9.06 3.36
N ILE A 135 -6.11 8.21 2.41
CA ILE A 135 -5.27 7.80 1.28
C ILE A 135 -4.80 9.02 0.47
N ARG A 136 -5.69 10.00 0.22
CA ARG A 136 -5.33 11.22 -0.51
C ARG A 136 -4.30 12.04 0.26
N GLU A 137 -4.47 12.19 1.56
CA GLU A 137 -3.47 12.84 2.42
C GLU A 137 -2.14 12.10 2.38
N TRP A 138 -2.13 10.78 2.54
CA TRP A 138 -0.91 9.97 2.49
C TRP A 138 -0.17 10.11 1.15
N LEU A 139 -0.90 10.15 0.03
CA LEU A 139 -0.32 10.38 -1.30
C LEU A 139 0.32 11.76 -1.43
N LEU A 140 -0.28 12.79 -0.82
CA LEU A 140 0.31 14.13 -0.73
C LEU A 140 1.55 14.13 0.18
N GLY A 141 1.49 13.42 1.31
CA GLY A 141 2.59 13.25 2.25
C GLY A 141 3.82 12.62 1.62
N VAL A 142 3.69 11.54 0.85
CA VAL A 142 4.87 10.95 0.14
C VAL A 142 5.38 11.83 -1.01
N LYS A 143 4.54 12.68 -1.58
CA LYS A 143 4.93 13.61 -2.65
C LYS A 143 5.76 14.76 -2.09
N ASN A 144 5.37 15.28 -0.93
CA ASN A 144 6.07 16.32 -0.19
C ASN A 144 6.30 15.82 1.25
N PRO A 145 7.40 15.08 1.53
CA PRO A 145 7.64 14.40 2.81
C PRO A 145 7.98 15.34 3.97
N SER A 146 7.06 16.24 4.29
CA SER A 146 7.16 17.27 5.30
C SER A 146 5.76 17.75 5.67
N GLY A 147 5.53 18.12 6.93
CA GLY A 147 4.26 18.68 7.37
C GLY A 147 3.22 17.62 7.74
N HIS A 148 1.97 18.06 7.82
CA HIS A 148 0.90 17.30 8.47
C HIS A 148 0.58 15.99 7.75
N GLU A 149 0.46 16.00 6.43
CA GLU A 149 0.11 14.84 5.62
C GLU A 149 1.18 13.74 5.71
N TRP A 150 2.45 14.14 5.81
CA TRP A 150 3.57 13.23 6.03
C TRP A 150 3.57 12.64 7.44
N GLU A 151 3.29 13.47 8.46
CA GLU A 151 3.17 13.02 9.85
C GLU A 151 2.01 12.04 10.04
N ASN A 152 0.86 12.29 9.40
CA ASN A 152 -0.30 11.39 9.37
C ASN A 152 0.12 10.02 8.83
N LEU A 153 0.75 9.97 7.65
CA LEU A 153 1.23 8.71 7.07
C LEU A 153 2.27 8.01 7.98
N CYS A 154 3.22 8.74 8.57
CA CYS A 154 4.20 8.15 9.48
C CYS A 154 3.55 7.52 10.73
N SER A 155 2.51 8.17 11.24
CA SER A 155 1.70 7.66 12.35
C SER A 155 0.95 6.39 11.95
N GLN A 156 0.31 6.39 10.78
CA GLN A 156 -0.41 5.23 10.25
C GLN A 156 0.51 4.03 10.02
N ALA A 157 1.71 4.28 9.49
CA ALA A 157 2.75 3.27 9.32
C ALA A 157 3.41 2.83 10.65
N ASN A 158 3.05 3.44 11.78
CA ASN A 158 3.61 3.21 13.10
C ASN A 158 5.16 3.22 13.12
N LEU A 159 5.77 4.24 12.50
CA LEU A 159 7.23 4.34 12.46
C LEU A 159 7.87 4.59 13.83
N ASN A 160 7.07 4.99 14.82
CA ASN A 160 7.56 5.26 16.17
C ASN A 160 7.83 3.99 16.98
N ASP A 161 7.28 2.84 16.59
CA ASP A 161 7.50 1.55 17.24
C ASP A 161 8.64 0.76 16.55
N PRO A 162 9.82 0.61 17.19
CA PRO A 162 10.96 -0.09 16.60
C PRO A 162 10.69 -1.54 16.20
N GLU A 163 9.77 -2.22 16.89
CA GLU A 163 9.48 -3.64 16.64
C GLU A 163 8.74 -3.86 15.32
N VAL A 164 7.91 -2.89 14.92
CA VAL A 164 7.08 -2.98 13.72
C VAL A 164 7.45 -1.97 12.63
N ARG A 165 8.32 -1.00 12.90
CA ARG A 165 8.77 0.04 11.95
C ARG A 165 9.16 -0.52 10.59
N ARG A 166 9.93 -1.61 10.55
CA ARG A 166 10.35 -2.24 9.29
C ARG A 166 9.16 -2.62 8.40
N TYR A 167 8.08 -3.12 9.00
CA TYR A 167 6.86 -3.50 8.30
C TYR A 167 6.04 -2.27 7.91
N GLY A 168 6.02 -1.23 8.74
CA GLY A 168 5.48 0.08 8.38
C GLY A 168 6.18 0.78 7.23
N LEU A 169 7.46 0.47 6.98
CA LEU A 169 8.18 0.99 5.82
C LEU A 169 7.87 0.17 4.57
N ARG A 170 7.99 -1.16 4.65
CA ARG A 170 8.13 -2.02 3.47
C ARG A 170 7.21 -3.23 3.41
N GLY A 171 6.46 -3.49 4.47
CA GLY A 171 5.67 -4.71 4.65
C GLY A 171 6.50 -5.96 4.92
N PHE A 172 5.85 -7.11 4.95
CA PHE A 172 6.45 -8.43 5.11
C PHE A 172 6.07 -9.37 3.95
N PRO A 173 6.89 -10.40 3.64
CA PRO A 173 6.53 -11.42 2.65
C PRO A 173 5.25 -12.15 3.02
N TRP A 174 4.31 -12.24 2.07
CA TRP A 174 3.07 -13.00 2.28
C TRP A 174 3.25 -14.48 1.96
N GLN A 175 3.37 -14.84 0.67
CA GLN A 175 3.46 -16.23 0.20
C GLN A 175 4.89 -16.67 -0.15
N SER A 176 5.89 -16.26 0.64
CA SER A 176 7.30 -16.74 0.56
C SER A 176 8.10 -16.44 -0.72
N LYS A 177 7.50 -15.81 -1.75
CA LYS A 177 8.22 -15.46 -3.01
C LYS A 177 9.32 -14.41 -2.79
N VAL A 178 9.21 -13.59 -1.76
CA VAL A 178 10.17 -12.50 -1.47
C VAL A 178 10.99 -12.88 -0.25
N GLN A 179 12.30 -13.08 -0.40
CA GLN A 179 13.22 -13.25 0.72
C GLN A 179 13.84 -11.90 1.06
N TRP A 180 13.58 -11.42 2.28
CA TRP A 180 14.26 -10.26 2.85
C TRP A 180 15.32 -10.81 3.81
N THR A 181 16.55 -10.30 3.74
CA THR A 181 17.68 -10.72 4.58
C THR A 181 17.88 -9.75 5.73
#